data_AF-A0A7C6AJN3-F1
#
_entry.id   AF-A0A7C6AJN3-F1
#
_cell.length_a   1.000
_cell.length_b   1.000
_cell.length_c   1.000
_cell.angle_alpha   90.00
_cell.angle_beta   90.00
_cell.angle_gamma   90.00
#
_symmetry.space_group_name_H-M   'P 1'
#
loop_
_entity.id
_entity.type
_entity.pdbx_description
1 polymer ?
#
loop_
_entity_poly.entity_id
_entity_poly.type
_entity_poly.pdbx_seq_one_letter_code
_entity_poly.pdbx_strand_id
1 'polypeptide(L)'
;MVSHGRRNRKLTILGLILLLSFFFGSSPLGAQLSRFQRMAPPAEMGETTLSLTNWFLQSSTRLKAEGQALSQPGISMETWFPAVVPSTVLGTLVENNVFRNVFFARNLEAIPAEDFSVSWWYRTEFLLSALPWQRTAILELDGVNYRANVWLNGQKIAEASTIYGPFR
;
A
#
# COMPACT_ATOMS: atom_id res chain seq x y z
N MET A 1 55.53 17.69 -31.84
CA MET A 1 54.53 17.31 -32.87
C MET A 1 53.27 18.15 -32.63
N VAL A 2 53.31 19.41 -33.06
CA VAL A 2 52.56 19.95 -34.21
C VAL A 2 51.04 19.88 -34.00
N SER A 3 50.54 20.93 -33.37
CA SER A 3 49.15 21.41 -33.42
C SER A 3 48.89 22.08 -34.77
N HIS A 4 47.82 21.68 -35.44
CA HIS A 4 47.13 22.37 -36.54
C HIS A 4 45.64 22.24 -36.20
N GLY A 5 44.77 23.24 -36.24
CA GLY A 5 44.77 24.44 -37.07
C GLY A 5 43.38 24.57 -37.71
N ARG A 6 42.49 25.28 -37.02
CA ARG A 6 41.49 26.24 -37.55
C ARG A 6 40.50 25.75 -38.64
N ARG A 7 39.19 25.86 -38.37
CA ARG A 7 38.29 26.75 -39.14
C ARG A 7 36.88 26.87 -38.58
N ASN A 8 36.55 28.09 -38.16
CA ASN A 8 35.21 28.62 -37.95
C ASN A 8 34.46 28.67 -39.29
N ARG A 9 33.14 28.41 -39.27
CA ARG A 9 32.20 28.97 -40.25
C ARG A 9 30.95 29.48 -39.53
N LYS A 10 30.89 30.79 -39.32
CA LYS A 10 29.65 31.54 -39.13
C LYS A 10 28.95 31.62 -40.49
N LEU A 11 27.62 31.44 -40.53
CA LEU A 11 26.83 31.95 -41.64
C LEU A 11 25.48 32.48 -41.11
N THR A 12 25.44 33.80 -41.00
CA THR A 12 24.27 34.63 -40.77
C THR A 12 23.61 34.88 -42.13
N ILE A 13 22.28 34.78 -42.25
CA ILE A 13 21.55 35.31 -43.40
C ILE A 13 20.47 36.25 -42.86
N LEU A 14 20.66 37.54 -43.17
CA LEU A 14 19.69 38.62 -43.05
C LEU A 14 18.71 38.53 -44.24
N GLY A 15 17.41 38.66 -43.99
CA GLY A 15 16.38 38.83 -45.02
C GLY A 15 15.43 39.96 -44.64
N LEU A 16 15.65 41.14 -45.23
CA LEU A 16 14.87 42.36 -45.13
C LEU A 16 13.74 42.31 -46.16
N ILE A 17 12.47 42.34 -45.75
CA ILE A 17 11.36 42.77 -46.60
C ILE A 17 10.46 43.70 -45.79
N LEU A 18 10.41 44.94 -46.27
CA LEU A 18 9.56 46.03 -45.82
C LEU A 18 8.30 46.01 -46.69
N LEU A 19 7.10 46.01 -46.08
CA LEU A 19 5.89 46.53 -46.72
C LEU A 19 4.90 46.97 -45.65
N LEU A 20 4.70 48.28 -45.60
CA LEU A 20 3.72 48.98 -44.75
C LEU A 20 2.30 48.53 -45.10
N SER A 21 1.52 48.21 -44.07
CA SER A 21 0.06 48.36 -44.09
C SER A 21 -0.36 48.82 -42.71
N PHE A 22 -0.58 50.13 -42.59
CA PHE A 22 -1.13 50.77 -41.41
C PHE A 22 -2.59 50.31 -41.26
N PHE A 23 -2.85 49.38 -40.33
CA PHE A 23 -4.18 49.19 -39.77
C PHE A 23 -4.19 49.83 -38.38
N PHE A 24 -4.80 51.02 -38.31
CA PHE A 24 -5.23 51.64 -37.06
C PHE A 24 -6.36 50.79 -36.46
N GLY A 25 -6.01 49.83 -35.63
CA GLY A 25 -6.94 49.13 -34.74
C GLY A 25 -6.83 49.71 -33.35
N SER A 26 -7.78 50.56 -32.96
CA SER A 26 -7.93 51.06 -31.59
C SER A 26 -8.18 49.89 -30.63
N SER A 27 -7.12 49.42 -29.96
CA SER A 27 -7.26 48.53 -28.82
C SER A 27 -7.39 49.38 -27.55
N PRO A 28 -8.45 49.22 -26.73
CA PRO A 28 -8.52 49.89 -25.44
C PRO A 28 -7.46 49.29 -24.51
N LEU A 29 -6.47 50.10 -24.17
CA LEU A 29 -5.54 49.91 -23.08
C LEU A 29 -6.34 50.06 -21.77
N GLY A 30 -6.54 48.99 -21.00
CA GLY A 30 -7.15 49.15 -19.68
C GLY A 30 -7.70 47.93 -18.94
N ALA A 31 -7.71 46.73 -19.53
CA ALA A 31 -8.05 45.50 -18.79
C ALA A 31 -6.77 44.72 -18.46
N GLN A 32 -5.90 45.30 -17.63
CA GLN A 32 -4.65 44.67 -17.22
C GLN A 32 -4.57 44.58 -15.70
N LEU A 33 -5.52 43.91 -15.06
CA LEU A 33 -5.39 43.46 -13.67
C LEU A 33 -6.16 42.15 -13.50
N SER A 34 -5.49 41.03 -13.71
CA SER A 34 -5.73 39.71 -13.08
C SER A 34 -5.07 38.59 -13.90
N ARG A 35 -3.77 38.69 -14.14
CA ARG A 35 -2.96 37.53 -14.55
C ARG A 35 -1.91 37.22 -13.50
N PHE A 36 -2.28 37.30 -12.22
CA PHE A 36 -1.81 36.29 -11.29
C PHE A 36 -2.59 35.04 -11.65
N GLN A 37 -2.07 34.32 -12.64
CA GLN A 37 -2.41 32.93 -12.86
C GLN A 37 -2.11 32.28 -11.51
N ARG A 38 -3.15 32.07 -10.69
CA ARG A 38 -3.06 31.24 -9.50
C ARG A 38 -2.43 29.96 -10.00
N MET A 39 -1.16 29.72 -9.63
CA MET A 39 -0.65 28.36 -9.65
C MET A 39 -1.73 27.55 -8.96
N ALA A 40 -2.31 26.60 -9.68
CA ALA A 40 -3.20 25.66 -9.03
C ALA A 40 -2.44 25.14 -7.80
N PRO A 41 -3.03 25.14 -6.60
CA PRO A 41 -2.39 24.53 -5.46
C PRO A 41 -1.91 23.14 -5.88
N PRO A 42 -0.71 22.68 -5.42
CA PRO A 42 -0.29 21.31 -5.67
C PRO A 42 -1.49 20.42 -5.36
N ALA A 43 -1.87 19.55 -6.30
CA ALA A 43 -2.99 18.66 -6.09
C ALA A 43 -2.82 18.04 -4.70
N GLU A 44 -3.76 18.33 -3.79
CA GLU A 44 -3.83 17.66 -2.50
C GLU A 44 -4.14 16.20 -2.83
N MET A 45 -3.08 15.44 -3.06
CA MET A 45 -3.16 14.02 -3.29
C MET A 45 -3.51 13.43 -1.94
N GLY A 46 -4.81 13.24 -1.71
CA GLY A 46 -5.39 12.77 -0.47
C GLY A 46 -4.73 11.49 0.03
N GLU A 47 -4.87 11.27 1.34
CA GLU A 47 -4.56 9.98 1.94
C GLU A 47 -5.41 8.90 1.24
N THR A 48 -4.74 7.84 0.78
CA THR A 48 -5.43 6.69 0.18
C THR A 48 -5.41 5.57 1.19
N THR A 49 -6.54 5.35 1.85
CA THR A 49 -6.72 4.25 2.79
C THR A 49 -7.23 3.01 2.05
N LEU A 50 -6.52 1.90 2.19
CA LEU A 50 -6.95 0.59 1.69
C LEU A 50 -7.31 -0.30 2.87
N SER A 51 -8.59 -0.69 2.96
CA SER A 51 -9.02 -1.70 3.93
C SER A 51 -8.65 -3.09 3.43
N LEU A 52 -7.87 -3.82 4.22
CA LEU A 52 -7.47 -5.19 3.90
C LEU A 52 -8.62 -6.17 4.14
N THR A 53 -8.99 -6.93 3.11
CA THR A 53 -10.09 -7.92 3.12
C THR A 53 -9.58 -9.32 2.77
N ASN A 54 -10.47 -10.33 2.71
CA ASN A 54 -10.13 -11.71 2.32
C ASN A 54 -9.02 -12.34 3.18
N TRP A 55 -9.22 -12.31 4.50
CA TRP A 55 -8.29 -12.90 5.44
C TRP A 55 -8.47 -14.40 5.55
N PHE A 56 -7.37 -15.08 5.81
CA PHE A 56 -7.29 -16.52 6.03
C PHE A 56 -6.50 -16.81 7.30
N LEU A 57 -6.88 -17.88 7.99
CA LEU A 57 -6.33 -18.34 9.26
C LEU A 57 -5.79 -19.76 9.13
N GLN A 58 -4.61 -20.02 9.70
CA GLN A 58 -4.10 -21.38 9.85
C GLN A 58 -3.19 -21.56 11.07
N SER A 59 -3.22 -22.74 11.68
CA SER A 59 -2.31 -23.09 12.76
C SER A 59 -0.88 -23.27 12.24
N SER A 60 0.10 -22.74 12.97
CA SER A 60 1.51 -22.94 12.64
C SER A 60 1.93 -24.41 12.65
N THR A 61 1.25 -25.29 13.39
CA THR A 61 1.58 -26.72 13.47
C THR A 61 1.25 -27.48 12.18
N ARG A 62 0.33 -26.97 11.36
CA ARG A 62 -0.06 -27.58 10.09
C ARG A 62 0.82 -27.13 8.92
N LEU A 63 1.66 -26.11 9.13
CA LEU A 63 2.50 -25.53 8.09
C LEU A 63 3.97 -25.86 8.36
N LYS A 64 4.67 -26.31 7.33
CA LYS A 64 6.14 -26.44 7.36
C LYS A 64 6.85 -25.16 6.91
N ALA A 65 6.13 -24.26 6.28
CA ALA A 65 6.66 -23.04 5.70
C ALA A 65 6.81 -21.93 6.74
N GLU A 66 7.87 -21.14 6.60
CA GLU A 66 8.15 -19.98 7.44
C GLU A 66 7.47 -18.70 6.92
N GLY A 67 7.46 -17.64 7.72
CA GLY A 67 6.82 -16.36 7.37
C GLY A 67 7.34 -15.74 6.06
N GLN A 68 8.63 -15.95 5.73
CA GLN A 68 9.21 -15.53 4.45
C GLN A 68 8.52 -16.19 3.25
N ALA A 69 8.21 -17.49 3.34
CA ALA A 69 7.55 -18.21 2.26
C ALA A 69 6.05 -17.92 2.23
N LEU A 70 5.40 -17.83 3.40
CA LEU A 70 3.96 -17.61 3.51
C LEU A 70 3.50 -16.21 3.09
N SER A 71 4.38 -15.21 3.19
CA SER A 71 4.07 -13.82 2.80
C SER A 71 4.36 -13.51 1.32
N GLN A 72 4.78 -14.50 0.52
CA GLN A 72 4.88 -14.33 -0.92
C GLN A 72 3.48 -14.30 -1.56
N PRO A 73 3.30 -13.56 -2.68
CA PRO A 73 2.06 -13.59 -3.44
C PRO A 73 1.85 -14.95 -4.11
N GLY A 74 0.59 -15.32 -4.35
CA GLY A 74 0.24 -16.53 -5.10
C GLY A 74 0.33 -17.85 -4.33
N ILE A 75 0.45 -17.84 -3.00
CA ILE A 75 0.37 -19.06 -2.17
C ILE A 75 -1.08 -19.55 -2.12
N SER A 76 -1.30 -20.85 -2.36
CA SER A 76 -2.63 -21.46 -2.23
C SER A 76 -3.13 -21.46 -0.78
N MET A 77 -4.36 -20.99 -0.59
CA MET A 77 -5.06 -20.92 0.71
C MET A 77 -6.09 -22.04 0.89
N GLU A 78 -6.11 -23.07 0.04
CA GLU A 78 -7.18 -24.10 0.03
C GLU A 78 -7.38 -24.80 1.38
N THR A 79 -6.32 -25.01 2.15
CA THR A 79 -6.39 -25.66 3.45
C THR A 79 -6.63 -24.69 4.62
N TRP A 80 -6.67 -23.39 4.35
CA TRP A 80 -6.81 -22.34 5.36
C TRP A 80 -8.28 -22.03 5.63
N PHE A 81 -8.56 -21.54 6.83
CA PHE A 81 -9.90 -21.13 7.22
C PHE A 81 -10.14 -19.69 6.79
N PRO A 82 -11.20 -19.36 6.03
CA PRO A 82 -11.59 -17.98 5.82
C PRO A 82 -11.87 -17.30 7.16
N ALA A 83 -11.37 -16.08 7.32
CA ALA A 83 -11.48 -15.29 8.54
C ALA A 83 -12.05 -13.90 8.22
N VAL A 84 -12.98 -13.44 9.06
CA VAL A 84 -13.43 -12.05 9.07
C VAL A 84 -12.57 -11.28 10.07
N VAL A 85 -12.03 -10.12 9.70
CA VAL A 85 -11.28 -9.27 10.64
C VAL A 85 -12.14 -8.03 10.93
N PRO A 86 -12.40 -7.68 12.20
CA PRO A 86 -11.84 -8.28 13.42
C PRO A 86 -12.49 -9.62 13.83
N SER A 87 -11.66 -10.59 14.26
CA SER A 87 -12.08 -11.83 14.93
C SER A 87 -10.96 -12.41 15.78
N THR A 88 -11.28 -13.42 16.60
CA THR A 88 -10.28 -14.24 17.30
C THR A 88 -10.10 -15.58 16.59
N VAL A 89 -8.99 -16.27 16.86
CA VAL A 89 -8.74 -17.63 16.36
C VAL A 89 -9.92 -18.56 16.68
N LEU A 90 -10.38 -18.58 17.94
CA LEU A 90 -11.51 -19.40 18.35
C LEU A 90 -12.80 -19.01 17.61
N GLY A 91 -13.07 -17.71 17.48
CA GLY A 91 -14.24 -17.20 16.74
C GLY A 91 -14.25 -17.71 15.30
N THR A 92 -13.13 -17.55 14.58
CA THR A 92 -12.98 -18.06 13.22
C THR A 92 -13.18 -19.57 13.14
N LEU A 93 -12.63 -20.35 14.08
CA LEU A 93 -12.78 -21.82 14.08
C LEU A 93 -14.23 -22.26 14.34
N VAL A 94 -14.97 -21.54 15.18
CA VAL A 94 -16.42 -21.77 15.41
C VAL A 94 -17.22 -21.44 14.15
N GLU A 95 -16.95 -20.29 13.52
CA GLU A 95 -17.61 -19.90 12.25
C GLU A 95 -17.37 -20.91 11.12
N ASN A 96 -16.18 -21.51 11.11
CA ASN A 96 -15.80 -22.55 10.16
C ASN A 96 -16.25 -23.96 10.58
N ASN A 97 -17.10 -24.10 11.60
CA ASN A 97 -17.62 -25.37 12.12
C ASN A 97 -16.55 -26.37 12.58
N VAL A 98 -15.32 -25.91 12.87
CA VAL A 98 -14.27 -26.75 13.47
C VAL A 98 -14.66 -27.09 14.90
N PHE A 99 -15.21 -26.11 15.62
CA PHE A 99 -15.78 -26.29 16.94
C PHE A 99 -17.28 -26.00 16.93
N ARG A 100 -18.02 -26.72 17.76
CA ARG A 100 -19.45 -26.47 17.97
C ARG A 100 -19.66 -25.11 18.63
N ASN A 101 -20.90 -24.59 18.57
CA ASN A 101 -21.28 -23.36 19.25
C ASN A 101 -20.86 -23.40 20.74
N VAL A 102 -19.90 -22.54 21.09
CA VAL A 102 -19.27 -22.48 22.41
C VAL A 102 -20.20 -21.98 23.51
N PHE A 103 -21.29 -21.29 23.15
CA PHE A 103 -22.30 -20.81 24.11
C PHE A 103 -23.33 -21.86 24.49
N PHE A 104 -23.27 -23.06 23.91
CA PHE A 104 -24.22 -24.14 24.18
C PHE A 104 -23.61 -25.24 25.05
N ALA A 105 -24.32 -25.59 26.13
CA ALA A 105 -23.95 -26.65 27.06
C ALA A 105 -22.47 -26.54 27.52
N ARG A 106 -21.73 -27.64 27.50
CA ARG A 106 -20.30 -27.72 27.88
C ARG A 106 -19.38 -27.77 26.65
N ASN A 107 -19.80 -27.19 25.52
CA ASN A 107 -19.01 -27.23 24.29
C ASN A 107 -17.68 -26.50 24.43
N LEU A 108 -17.67 -25.36 25.15
CA LEU A 108 -16.43 -24.61 25.40
C LEU A 108 -15.41 -25.45 26.20
N GLU A 109 -15.88 -26.21 27.19
CA GLU A 109 -15.01 -27.06 28.02
C GLU A 109 -14.40 -28.24 27.23
N ALA A 110 -15.04 -28.64 26.13
CA ALA A 110 -14.55 -29.73 25.28
C ALA A 110 -13.45 -29.29 24.29
N ILE A 111 -13.14 -27.99 24.23
CA ILE A 111 -12.12 -27.46 23.33
C ILE A 111 -10.73 -27.68 23.94
N PRO A 112 -9.80 -28.35 23.23
CA PRO A 112 -8.44 -28.56 23.72
C PRO A 112 -7.69 -27.23 23.80
N ALA A 113 -7.23 -26.86 25.00
CA ALA A 113 -6.51 -25.60 25.21
C ALA A 113 -5.13 -25.60 24.50
N GLU A 114 -4.54 -26.78 24.31
CA GLU A 114 -3.27 -26.99 23.62
C GLU A 114 -3.29 -26.49 22.17
N ASP A 115 -4.44 -26.53 21.49
CA ASP A 115 -4.59 -26.03 20.11
C ASP A 115 -4.29 -24.52 20.01
N PHE A 116 -4.40 -23.79 21.12
CA PHE A 116 -4.17 -22.35 21.22
C PHE A 116 -2.81 -22.00 21.85
N SER A 117 -2.02 -23.00 22.24
CA SER A 117 -0.67 -22.81 22.81
C SER A 117 0.42 -22.55 21.76
N VAL A 118 0.04 -22.51 20.48
CA VAL A 118 0.92 -22.34 19.32
C VAL A 118 0.66 -21.02 18.62
N SER A 119 1.55 -20.64 17.70
CA SER A 119 1.32 -19.47 16.85
C SER A 119 0.25 -19.75 15.80
N TRP A 120 -0.51 -18.72 15.44
CA TRP A 120 -1.52 -18.77 14.40
C TRP A 120 -1.22 -17.73 13.32
N TRP A 121 -1.34 -18.12 12.07
CA TRP A 121 -1.11 -17.27 10.92
C TRP A 121 -2.41 -16.62 10.47
N TYR A 122 -2.39 -15.29 10.37
CA TYR A 122 -3.35 -14.54 9.59
C TYR A 122 -2.67 -14.09 8.29
N ARG A 123 -3.31 -14.33 7.16
CA ARG A 123 -2.80 -13.93 5.83
C ARG A 123 -3.90 -13.31 5.00
N THR A 124 -3.55 -12.25 4.28
CA THR A 124 -4.34 -11.67 3.19
C THR A 124 -3.39 -11.31 2.05
N GLU A 125 -3.93 -11.21 0.84
CA GLU A 125 -3.23 -10.73 -0.34
C GLU A 125 -4.03 -9.58 -0.94
N PHE A 126 -3.37 -8.48 -1.23
CA PHE A 126 -4.00 -7.26 -1.74
C PHE A 126 -3.15 -6.65 -2.85
N LEU A 127 -3.82 -5.95 -3.76
CA LEU A 127 -3.16 -5.20 -4.82
C LEU A 127 -3.08 -3.74 -4.43
N LEU A 128 -1.88 -3.18 -4.56
CA LEU A 128 -1.66 -1.76 -4.38
C LEU A 128 -1.55 -1.11 -5.77
N SER A 129 -2.49 -0.22 -6.09
CA SER A 129 -2.38 0.64 -7.28
C SER A 129 -1.09 1.45 -7.21
N ALA A 130 -0.47 1.71 -8.37
CA ALA A 130 0.81 2.40 -8.45
C ALA A 130 0.82 3.67 -7.58
N LEU A 131 1.66 3.67 -6.55
CA LEU A 131 1.87 4.86 -5.73
C LEU A 131 2.72 5.85 -6.54
N PRO A 132 2.35 7.15 -6.56
CA PRO A 132 3.24 8.19 -7.05
C PRO A 132 4.59 8.10 -6.33
N TRP A 133 5.68 8.44 -7.02
CA TRP A 133 7.02 8.49 -6.41
C TRP A 133 7.00 9.36 -5.14
N GLN A 134 7.73 8.95 -4.10
CA GLN A 134 7.86 9.65 -2.79
C GLN A 134 6.64 9.55 -1.84
N ARG A 135 5.92 8.42 -1.83
CA ARG A 135 4.89 8.12 -0.83
C ARG A 135 5.39 7.09 0.19
N THR A 136 5.12 7.36 1.47
CA THR A 136 5.22 6.36 2.55
C THR A 136 3.91 5.60 2.63
N ALA A 137 3.96 4.27 2.65
CA ALA A 137 2.81 3.43 2.99
C ALA A 137 2.91 3.03 4.46
N ILE A 138 1.79 3.13 5.18
CA ILE A 138 1.68 2.72 6.58
C ILE A 138 0.75 1.51 6.62
N LEU A 139 1.22 0.43 7.26
CA LEU A 139 0.35 -0.69 7.63
C LEU A 139 -0.13 -0.45 9.05
N GLU A 140 -1.39 -0.04 9.18
CA GLU A 140 -2.04 0.19 10.46
C GLU A 140 -2.73 -1.10 10.93
N LEU A 141 -2.51 -1.44 12.20
CA LEU A 141 -3.13 -2.58 12.87
C LEU A 141 -3.82 -2.08 14.13
N ASP A 142 -5.14 -1.90 14.06
CA ASP A 142 -5.97 -1.35 15.13
C ASP A 142 -5.85 -2.16 16.43
N GLY A 143 -5.68 -3.48 16.32
CA GLY A 143 -5.50 -4.35 17.49
C GLY A 143 -4.93 -5.72 17.16
N VAL A 144 -4.07 -6.22 18.05
CA VAL A 144 -3.49 -7.56 17.99
C VAL A 144 -3.56 -8.19 19.39
N ASN A 145 -4.14 -9.38 19.50
CA ASN A 145 -4.18 -10.11 20.77
C ASN A 145 -3.19 -11.31 20.74
N TYR A 146 -2.02 -11.27 21.38
CA TYR A 146 -1.41 -10.14 22.11
C TYR A 146 -0.13 -9.63 21.47
N ARG A 147 0.46 -10.39 20.55
CA ARG A 147 1.67 -10.02 19.81
C ARG A 147 1.75 -10.73 18.47
N ALA A 148 2.45 -10.15 17.50
CA ALA A 148 2.63 -10.77 16.19
C ALA A 148 3.95 -10.39 15.53
N ASN A 149 4.54 -11.34 14.78
CA ASN A 149 5.49 -10.99 13.73
C ASN A 149 4.71 -10.61 12.48
N VAL A 150 5.12 -9.54 11.80
CA VAL A 150 4.48 -9.09 10.56
C VAL A 150 5.45 -9.28 9.41
N TRP A 151 4.97 -9.95 8.36
CA TRP A 151 5.72 -10.25 7.14
C TRP A 151 4.99 -9.66 5.94
N LEU A 152 5.74 -9.08 5.00
CA LEU A 152 5.23 -8.52 3.76
C LEU A 152 6.18 -8.90 2.61
N ASN A 153 5.66 -9.58 1.59
CA ASN A 153 6.41 -9.98 0.38
C ASN A 153 7.73 -10.70 0.68
N GLY A 154 7.73 -11.58 1.69
CA GLY A 154 8.90 -12.33 2.13
C GLY A 154 9.80 -11.64 3.15
N GLN A 155 9.58 -10.37 3.45
CA GLN A 155 10.39 -9.63 4.42
C GLN A 155 9.66 -9.49 5.76
N LYS A 156 10.35 -9.77 6.86
CA LYS A 156 9.84 -9.45 8.21
C LYS A 156 9.95 -7.94 8.43
N ILE A 157 8.82 -7.27 8.62
CA ILE A 157 8.74 -5.81 8.78
C ILE A 157 8.48 -5.39 10.23
N ALA A 158 7.97 -6.30 11.07
CA ALA A 158 7.84 -6.06 12.50
C ALA A 158 7.98 -7.36 13.30
N GLU A 159 8.50 -7.25 14.51
CA GLU A 159 8.66 -8.36 15.44
C GLU A 159 7.60 -8.34 16.54
N ALA A 160 7.30 -9.51 17.09
CA ALA A 160 6.37 -9.68 18.20
C ALA A 160 6.82 -8.98 19.50
N SER A 161 8.09 -8.57 19.60
CA SER A 161 8.62 -7.74 20.67
C SER A 161 8.21 -6.26 20.54
N THR A 162 7.95 -5.78 19.31
CA THR A 162 7.51 -4.41 19.02
C THR A 162 6.00 -4.33 18.88
N ILE A 163 5.38 -5.39 18.38
CA ILE A 163 3.93 -5.50 18.22
C ILE A 163 3.38 -6.23 19.44
N TYR A 164 3.06 -5.49 20.52
CA TYR A 164 2.46 -6.06 21.72
C TYR A 164 1.33 -5.17 22.27
N GLY A 165 0.28 -5.81 22.82
CA GLY A 165 -0.86 -5.11 23.43
C GLY A 165 -2.08 -4.99 22.50
N PRO A 166 -3.29 -4.89 23.08
CA PRO A 166 -4.54 -5.06 22.35
C PRO A 166 -4.93 -3.91 21.42
N PHE A 167 -4.42 -2.69 21.63
CA PHE A 167 -4.76 -1.50 20.85
C PHE A 167 -3.55 -0.57 20.70
N ARG A 168 -3.53 0.25 19.67
CA ARG A 168 -2.54 1.32 19.45
C ARG A 168 -3.24 2.65 19.23
#